data_AF-A0A151U3R0-F1
#
_entry.id   AF-A0A151U3R0-F1
#
_cell.length_a   1.000
_cell.length_b   1.000
_cell.length_c   1.000
_cell.angle_alpha   90.00
_cell.angle_beta   90.00
_cell.angle_gamma   90.00
#
_symmetry.space_group_name_H-M   'P 1'
#
loop_
_entity.id
_entity.type
_entity.pdbx_description
1 polymer ?
#
loop_
_entity_poly.entity_id
_entity_poly.type
_entity_poly.pdbx_seq_one_letter_code
_entity_poly.pdbx_strand_id
1 'polypeptide(L)'
;MLIAAKSKTDIDAFKAMLSSEFEMKDLGAAKKILEMEIWRDKNAGLLYVSQKKYIEKLLQSFQMENSKLVSTPLAIHFKLDVSTLPSTDEENEYMNTIPYSSVVGSLMYAMVCTRPDLAHAVSVVSRFMSNPGKAH
;
A
#
# COMPACT_ATOMS: atom_id res chain seq x y z
N MET A 1 -0.81 12.33 14.44
CA MET A 1 -2.04 11.67 14.92
C MET A 1 -3.25 12.26 14.20
N LEU A 2 -4.28 11.47 13.90
CA LEU A 2 -5.57 11.98 13.42
C LEU A 2 -6.57 12.04 14.58
N ILE A 3 -7.36 13.12 14.62
CA ILE A 3 -8.43 13.32 15.58
C ILE A 3 -9.71 13.58 14.78
N ALA A 4 -10.78 12.87 15.11
CA ALA A 4 -12.09 13.05 14.50
C ALA A 4 -13.15 13.16 15.60
N ALA A 5 -13.99 14.19 15.54
CA ALA A 5 -15.14 14.36 16.41
C ALA A 5 -16.25 15.11 15.66
N LYS A 6 -17.47 15.10 16.22
CA LYS A 6 -18.62 15.83 15.66
C LYS A 6 -18.49 17.33 15.85
N SER A 7 -18.00 17.78 17.01
CA SER A 7 -17.80 19.19 17.31
C SER A 7 -16.34 19.60 17.18
N LYS A 8 -16.10 20.81 16.67
CA LYS A 8 -14.76 21.41 16.64
C LYS A 8 -14.26 21.72 18.06
N THR A 9 -15.16 22.08 18.98
CA THR A 9 -14.81 22.34 20.38
C THR A 9 -14.19 21.12 21.04
N ASP A 10 -14.71 19.92 20.75
CA ASP A 10 -14.22 18.67 21.33
C ASP A 10 -12.82 18.33 20.78
N ILE A 11 -12.59 18.60 19.49
CA ILE A 11 -11.27 18.45 18.87
C ILE A 11 -10.27 19.39 19.55
N ASP A 12 -10.64 20.65 19.74
CA ASP A 12 -9.74 21.67 20.29
C ASP A 12 -9.45 21.40 21.78
N ALA A 13 -10.45 20.99 22.57
CA ALA A 13 -10.27 20.58 23.96
C ALA A 13 -9.37 19.34 24.09
N PHE A 14 -9.57 18.33 23.24
CA PHE A 14 -8.74 17.12 23.22
C PHE A 14 -7.29 17.42 22.81
N LYS A 15 -7.08 18.32 21.84
CA LYS A 15 -5.74 18.80 21.47
C LYS A 15 -5.05 19.50 22.64
N ALA A 16 -5.76 20.34 23.39
CA ALA A 16 -5.21 21.05 24.54
C ALA A 16 -4.78 20.08 25.64
N MET A 17 -5.62 19.08 25.94
CA MET A 17 -5.29 18.02 26.91
C MET A 17 -4.08 17.19 26.49
N LEU A 18 -3.96 16.83 25.21
CA LEU A 18 -2.77 16.12 24.76
C LEU A 18 -1.51 17.00 24.75
N SER A 19 -1.66 18.30 24.46
CA SER A 19 -0.53 19.24 24.45
C SER A 19 0.01 19.54 25.85
N SER A 20 -0.78 19.32 26.91
CA SER A 20 -0.29 19.47 28.29
C SER A 20 0.58 18.29 28.72
N GLU A 21 0.32 17.09 28.20
CA GLU A 21 1.05 15.87 28.58
C GLU A 21 2.18 15.52 27.60
N PHE A 22 2.06 15.92 26.34
CA PHE A 22 3.00 15.55 25.28
C PHE A 22 3.42 16.75 24.45
N GLU A 23 4.71 16.81 24.09
CA GLU A 23 5.18 17.75 23.08
C GLU A 23 4.51 17.41 21.73
N MET A 24 3.63 18.28 21.26
CA MET A 24 2.90 18.07 20.01
C MET A 24 2.81 19.33 19.17
N LYS A 25 2.78 19.12 17.85
CA LYS A 25 2.59 20.17 16.85
C LYS A 25 1.29 19.93 16.09
N ASP A 26 0.42 20.94 16.09
CA ASP A 26 -0.76 20.92 15.24
C ASP A 26 -0.37 21.21 13.80
N LEU A 27 -0.61 20.24 12.91
CA LEU A 27 -0.37 20.35 11.47
C LEU A 27 -1.60 20.88 10.71
N GLY A 28 -2.68 21.20 11.44
CA GLY A 28 -3.93 21.70 10.89
C GLY A 28 -4.82 20.59 10.35
N ALA A 29 -5.50 20.86 9.24
CA ALA A 29 -6.38 19.89 8.60
C ALA A 29 -5.59 18.65 8.16
N ALA A 30 -6.19 17.47 8.33
CA ALA A 30 -5.62 16.21 7.89
C ALA A 30 -5.40 16.20 6.37
N LYS A 31 -4.13 16.15 5.95
CA LYS A 31 -3.73 16.05 4.54
C LYS A 31 -3.10 14.70 4.20
N LYS A 32 -2.53 14.00 5.19
CA LYS A 32 -1.84 12.73 5.00
C LYS A 32 -1.92 11.85 6.25
N ILE A 33 -2.16 10.55 6.09
CA ILE A 33 -2.01 9.52 7.13
C ILE A 33 -1.48 8.24 6.49
N LEU A 34 -0.44 7.64 7.07
CA LEU A 34 0.13 6.36 6.59
C LEU A 34 0.34 6.35 5.05
N GLU A 35 0.94 7.40 4.49
CA GLU A 35 1.12 7.54 3.03
C GLU A 35 -0.18 7.66 2.17
N MET A 36 -1.36 7.70 2.79
CA MET A 36 -2.61 8.10 2.15
C MET A 36 -2.78 9.62 2.19
N GLU A 37 -2.98 10.23 1.04
CA GLU A 37 -3.36 11.63 0.89
C GLU A 37 -4.86 11.79 1.09
N ILE A 38 -5.25 12.79 1.88
CA ILE A 38 -6.64 13.11 2.21
C ILE A 38 -6.97 14.46 1.59
N TRP A 39 -8.04 14.50 0.81
CA TRP A 39 -8.63 15.73 0.30
C TRP A 39 -10.07 15.84 0.78
N ARG A 40 -10.43 16.96 1.39
CA ARG A 40 -11.74 17.15 2.02
C ARG A 40 -12.35 18.46 1.56
N ASP A 41 -13.52 18.37 0.93
CA ASP A 41 -14.38 19.52 0.66
C ASP A 41 -15.52 19.53 1.68
N LYS A 42 -15.47 20.49 2.61
CA LYS A 42 -16.51 20.62 3.64
C LYS A 42 -17.80 21.22 3.11
N ASN A 43 -17.73 22.03 2.06
CA ASN A 43 -18.90 22.71 1.50
C ASN A 43 -19.73 21.70 0.68
N ALA A 44 -19.05 20.87 -0.10
CA ALA A 44 -19.68 19.78 -0.84
C ALA A 44 -19.92 18.51 0.00
N GLY A 45 -19.34 18.41 1.20
CA GLY A 45 -19.43 17.24 2.06
C GLY A 45 -18.66 16.01 1.54
N LEU A 46 -17.63 16.23 0.72
CA LEU A 46 -16.87 15.17 0.05
C LEU A 46 -15.53 14.90 0.75
N LEU A 47 -15.14 13.62 0.77
CA LEU A 47 -13.85 13.16 1.27
C LEU A 47 -13.25 12.22 0.23
N TYR A 48 -12.05 12.56 -0.23
CA TYR A 48 -11.28 11.75 -1.15
C TYR A 48 -10.01 11.27 -0.47
N VAL A 49 -9.64 10.03 -0.75
CA VAL A 49 -8.42 9.40 -0.27
C VAL A 49 -7.65 8.85 -1.46
N SER A 50 -6.35 9.10 -1.51
CA SER A 50 -5.46 8.66 -2.59
C SER A 50 -4.17 8.08 -2.03
N GLN A 51 -3.63 7.06 -2.67
CA GLN A 51 -2.27 6.54 -2.40
C GLN A 51 -1.34 6.70 -3.59
N LYS A 52 -1.61 7.66 -4.49
CA LYS A 52 -0.81 7.88 -5.70
C LYS A 52 0.69 7.97 -5.40
N LYS A 53 1.09 8.84 -4.45
CA LYS A 53 2.50 9.01 -4.07
C LYS A 53 3.12 7.74 -3.48
N TYR A 54 2.34 6.96 -2.72
CA TYR A 54 2.80 5.68 -2.19
C TYR A 54 3.10 4.70 -3.32
N ILE A 55 2.18 4.57 -4.28
CA ILE A 55 2.33 3.68 -5.43
C ILE A 55 3.52 4.11 -6.31
N GLU A 56 3.68 5.41 -6.56
CA GLU A 56 4.83 5.95 -7.30
C GLU A 56 6.17 5.60 -6.61
N LYS A 57 6.24 5.78 -5.28
CA LYS A 57 7.41 5.41 -4.49
C LYS A 57 7.66 3.90 -4.51
N LEU A 58 6.60 3.09 -4.44
CA LEU A 58 6.68 1.63 -4.52
C LEU A 58 7.29 1.21 -5.86
N LEU A 59 6.79 1.74 -6.98
CA LEU A 59 7.32 1.45 -8.31
C LEU A 59 8.80 1.81 -8.41
N GLN A 60 9.20 3.00 -7.94
CA GLN A 60 10.61 3.41 -7.92
C GLN A 60 11.48 2.49 -7.05
N SER A 61 10.99 2.08 -5.88
CA SER A 61 11.76 1.21 -4.97
C SER A 61 12.08 -0.17 -5.55
N PHE A 62 11.27 -0.63 -6.52
CA PHE A 62 11.46 -1.91 -7.20
C PHE A 62 11.88 -1.75 -8.67
N GLN A 63 12.31 -0.55 -9.09
CA GLN A 63 12.78 -0.26 -10.46
C GLN A 63 11.72 -0.53 -11.54
N MET A 64 10.46 -0.27 -11.21
CA MET A 64 9.27 -0.54 -12.03
C MET A 64 8.57 0.74 -12.53
N GLU A 65 9.17 1.93 -12.39
CA GLU A 65 8.56 3.22 -12.74
C GLU A 65 8.13 3.33 -14.21
N ASN A 66 8.78 2.60 -15.11
CA ASN A 66 8.50 2.59 -16.55
C ASN A 66 7.68 1.36 -16.99
N SER A 67 7.12 0.61 -16.04
CA SER A 67 6.32 -0.58 -16.35
C SER A 67 5.08 -0.23 -17.16
N LYS A 68 4.70 -1.15 -18.06
CA LYS A 68 3.50 -0.97 -18.89
C LYS A 68 2.24 -0.98 -18.02
N LEU A 69 1.37 0.00 -18.27
CA LEU A 69 0.05 0.06 -17.65
C LEU A 69 -0.82 -1.09 -18.16
N VAL A 70 -1.44 -1.82 -17.23
CA VAL A 70 -2.39 -2.88 -17.50
C VAL A 70 -3.70 -2.61 -16.76
N SER A 71 -4.82 -2.87 -17.40
CA SER A 71 -6.16 -2.72 -16.78
C SER A 71 -6.49 -3.87 -15.85
N THR A 72 -5.88 -5.04 -16.06
CA THR A 72 -6.13 -6.26 -15.30
C THR A 72 -4.87 -6.61 -14.51
N PRO A 73 -4.90 -6.57 -13.16
CA PRO A 73 -3.72 -6.84 -12.33
C PRO A 73 -3.09 -8.23 -12.51
N LEU A 74 -3.91 -9.23 -12.85
CA LEU A 74 -3.45 -10.59 -13.19
C LEU A 74 -4.34 -11.15 -14.30
N ALA A 75 -3.76 -11.43 -15.46
CA ALA A 75 -4.52 -11.97 -16.58
C ALA A 75 -4.85 -13.46 -16.38
N ILE A 76 -6.01 -13.90 -16.86
CA ILE A 76 -6.56 -15.26 -16.63
C ILE A 76 -5.62 -16.38 -17.10
N HIS A 77 -4.80 -16.11 -18.12
CA HIS A 77 -3.87 -17.10 -18.66
C HIS A 77 -2.62 -17.31 -17.79
N PHE A 78 -2.34 -16.41 -16.83
CA PHE A 78 -1.28 -16.63 -15.85
C PHE A 78 -1.76 -17.61 -14.79
N LYS A 79 -1.29 -18.86 -14.93
CA LYS A 79 -1.42 -19.89 -13.90
C LYS A 79 -0.07 -20.02 -13.21
N LEU A 80 -0.01 -19.56 -11.97
CA LEU A 80 1.11 -19.82 -11.08
C LEU A 80 0.79 -21.11 -10.33
N ASP A 81 1.65 -22.12 -10.43
CA ASP A 81 1.45 -23.42 -9.82
C ASP A 81 2.77 -24.02 -9.31
N VAL A 82 2.75 -25.29 -8.90
CA VAL A 82 3.94 -25.92 -8.32
C VAL A 82 5.07 -26.09 -9.34
N SER A 83 4.74 -26.16 -10.64
CA SER A 83 5.72 -26.30 -11.72
C SER A 83 6.49 -25.00 -12.00
N THR A 84 5.98 -23.85 -11.52
CA THR A 84 6.65 -22.56 -11.68
C THR A 84 7.59 -22.21 -10.52
N LEU A 85 7.77 -23.10 -9.54
CA LEU A 85 8.77 -22.95 -8.50
C LEU A 85 10.20 -23.16 -9.05
N PRO A 86 11.22 -22.58 -8.39
CA PRO A 86 12.61 -22.84 -8.73
C PRO A 86 12.92 -24.34 -8.71
N SER A 87 13.51 -24.85 -9.79
CA SER A 87 13.87 -26.27 -9.92
C SER A 87 15.37 -26.51 -9.88
N THR A 88 16.18 -25.46 -10.02
CA THR A 88 17.65 -25.53 -9.95
C THR A 88 18.21 -24.67 -8.82
N ASP A 89 19.41 -25.00 -8.35
CA ASP A 89 20.11 -24.21 -7.33
C ASP A 89 20.39 -22.78 -7.82
N GLU A 90 20.68 -22.62 -9.11
CA GLU A 90 20.87 -21.32 -9.77
C GLU A 90 19.61 -20.45 -9.73
N GLU A 91 18.43 -21.04 -9.95
CA GLU A 91 17.15 -20.32 -9.85
C GLU A 91 16.82 -19.93 -8.41
N ASN A 92 17.10 -20.83 -7.46
CA ASN A 92 16.93 -20.53 -6.03
C ASN A 92 17.85 -19.38 -5.59
N GLU A 93 19.13 -19.42 -5.97
CA GLU A 93 20.09 -18.37 -5.65
C GLU A 93 19.66 -17.03 -6.25
N TYR A 94 19.21 -17.02 -7.51
CA TYR A 94 18.65 -15.83 -8.14
C TYR A 94 17.43 -15.29 -7.39
N MET A 95 16.43 -16.13 -7.10
CA MET A 95 15.20 -15.69 -6.44
C MET A 95 15.44 -15.20 -5.00
N ASN A 96 16.46 -15.70 -4.31
CA ASN A 96 16.88 -15.18 -3.01
C ASN A 96 17.39 -13.72 -3.08
N THR A 97 17.82 -13.24 -4.24
CA THR A 97 18.18 -11.83 -4.44
C THR A 97 16.98 -10.92 -4.63
N ILE A 98 15.81 -11.48 -4.97
CA ILE A 98 14.60 -10.73 -5.26
C ILE A 98 13.81 -10.52 -3.96
N PRO A 99 13.46 -9.28 -3.58
CA PRO A 99 12.74 -8.98 -2.35
C PRO A 99 11.24 -9.28 -2.47
N TYR A 100 10.88 -10.51 -2.85
CA TYR A 100 9.52 -10.91 -3.21
C TYR A 100 8.49 -10.63 -2.10
N SER A 101 8.80 -11.03 -0.87
CA SER A 101 7.93 -10.82 0.30
C SER A 101 7.68 -9.33 0.58
N SER A 102 8.69 -8.48 0.37
CA SER A 102 8.58 -7.02 0.52
C SER A 102 7.68 -6.40 -0.55
N VAL A 103 7.77 -6.89 -1.80
CA VAL A 103 6.88 -6.46 -2.90
C VAL A 103 5.43 -6.84 -2.57
N VAL A 104 5.19 -8.10 -2.23
CA VAL A 104 3.86 -8.61 -1.89
C VAL A 104 3.26 -7.84 -0.71
N GLY A 105 4.03 -7.63 0.36
CA GLY A 105 3.58 -6.86 1.53
C GLY A 105 3.25 -5.40 1.20
N SER A 106 4.03 -4.78 0.31
CA SER A 106 3.76 -3.41 -0.15
C SER A 106 2.49 -3.32 -1.01
N LEU A 107 2.27 -4.31 -1.89
CA LEU A 107 1.04 -4.42 -2.66
C LEU A 107 -0.18 -4.72 -1.80
N MET A 108 -0.04 -5.52 -0.74
CA MET A 108 -1.10 -5.76 0.26
C MET A 108 -1.55 -4.46 0.92
N TYR A 109 -0.63 -3.54 1.23
CA TYR A 109 -1.01 -2.25 1.80
C TYR A 109 -1.84 -1.41 0.83
N ALA A 110 -1.43 -1.33 -0.44
CA ALA A 110 -2.20 -0.64 -1.49
C ALA A 110 -3.60 -1.27 -1.65
N MET A 111 -3.65 -2.60 -1.66
CA MET A 111 -4.87 -3.41 -1.78
C MET A 111 -5.90 -3.08 -0.69
N VAL A 112 -5.46 -3.06 0.57
CA VAL A 112 -6.36 -2.85 1.73
C VAL A 112 -6.91 -1.42 1.77
N CYS A 113 -6.13 -0.43 1.33
CA CYS A 113 -6.47 0.97 1.53
C CYS A 113 -7.23 1.61 0.37
N THR A 114 -6.70 1.52 -0.87
CA THR A 114 -7.24 2.29 -2.01
C THR A 114 -7.33 1.54 -3.33
N ARG A 115 -6.76 0.33 -3.42
CA ARG A 115 -6.70 -0.49 -4.64
C ARG A 115 -7.28 -1.90 -4.43
N PRO A 116 -8.56 -2.03 -4.04
CA PRO A 116 -9.18 -3.34 -3.79
C PRO A 116 -9.20 -4.25 -5.02
N ASP A 117 -9.07 -3.68 -6.22
CA ASP A 117 -8.94 -4.42 -7.48
C ASP A 117 -7.68 -5.31 -7.54
N LEU A 118 -6.65 -5.01 -6.73
CA LEU A 118 -5.45 -5.85 -6.61
C LEU A 118 -5.69 -7.13 -5.81
N ALA A 119 -6.83 -7.27 -5.11
CA ALA A 119 -7.03 -8.33 -4.12
C ALA A 119 -6.84 -9.73 -4.67
N HIS A 120 -7.37 -10.00 -5.87
CA HIS A 120 -7.20 -11.29 -6.51
C HIS A 120 -5.72 -11.58 -6.83
N ALA A 121 -5.04 -10.63 -7.48
CA ALA A 121 -3.63 -10.80 -7.86
C ALA A 121 -2.74 -11.03 -6.63
N VAL A 122 -2.90 -10.19 -5.60
CA VAL A 122 -2.16 -10.28 -4.34
C VAL A 122 -2.43 -11.61 -3.62
N SER A 123 -3.67 -12.10 -3.64
CA SER A 123 -4.03 -13.40 -3.05
C SER A 123 -3.40 -14.60 -3.76
N VAL A 124 -3.12 -14.49 -5.06
CA VAL A 124 -2.46 -15.56 -5.82
C VAL A 124 -0.96 -15.55 -5.52
N VAL A 125 -0.29 -14.41 -5.67
CA VAL A 125 1.16 -14.28 -5.46
C VAL A 125 1.57 -14.53 -4.01
N SER A 126 0.73 -14.19 -3.03
CA SER A 126 1.04 -14.42 -1.61
C SER A 126 1.18 -15.89 -1.23
N ARG A 127 0.64 -16.82 -2.02
CA ARG A 127 0.77 -18.28 -1.79
C ARG A 127 2.20 -18.78 -1.96
N PHE A 128 3.03 -18.04 -2.69
CA PHE A 128 4.40 -18.43 -3.02
C PHE A 128 5.45 -17.65 -2.23
N MET A 129 5.07 -16.96 -1.15
CA MET A 129 5.99 -16.14 -0.36
C MET A 129 7.21 -16.90 0.20
N SER A 130 7.07 -18.21 0.46
CA SER A 130 8.15 -19.04 1.01
C SER A 130 9.11 -19.58 -0.05
N ASN A 131 8.66 -19.72 -1.30
CA ASN A 131 9.48 -20.24 -2.39
C ASN A 131 8.98 -19.69 -3.74
N PRO A 132 9.27 -18.40 -4.05
CA PRO A 132 8.84 -17.78 -5.29
C PRO A 132 9.73 -18.22 -6.46
N GLY A 133 9.15 -18.50 -7.61
CA GLY A 133 9.87 -18.71 -8.87
C GLY A 133 9.85 -17.49 -9.76
N LYS A 134 10.64 -17.49 -10.83
CA LYS A 134 10.78 -16.35 -11.76
C LYS A 134 9.48 -15.92 -12.44
N ALA A 135 8.52 -16.83 -12.55
CA ALA A 135 7.21 -16.54 -13.15
C ALA A 135 6.23 -15.88 -12.16
N HIS A 136 6.53 -15.91 -10.86
CA HIS A 136 5.69 -15.36 -9.79
C HIS A 136 5.94 -13.88 -9.57
#